data_AF-A0A058Z1B0-F1
#
_entry.id   AF-A0A058Z1B0-F1
#
_cell.length_a   1.000
_cell.length_b   1.000
_cell.length_c   1.000
_cell.angle_alpha   90.00
_cell.angle_beta   90.00
_cell.angle_gamma   90.00
#
_symmetry.space_group_name_H-M   'P 1'
#
loop_
_entity.id
_entity.type
_entity.pdbx_description
1 polymer ?
#
loop_
_entity_poly.entity_id
_entity_poly.type
_entity_poly.pdbx_seq_one_letter_code
_entity_poly.pdbx_strand_id
1 'polypeptide(L)'
;MVYRANSATHLRVWHHIDATGQRMGRVATQVAKVLMGKGKPTYHPAADSGDYVVITNAARFELTGKKLQQRVHRYHTGYPGGLKEVPIKKTMETQPDVVFRRAVSGMLPKNNLRPRMLRRLRIENGASSPFVANALRSGPGADIVLETPTLPAGAAPRTVLQAVRESERPLSQLRRVVAATSTGKAAPTEAELLTAQVRDRMAQLQLALHKSGPNKSNYKTKTYQKTGKH
;
A
#
# COMPACT_ATOMS: atom_id res chain seq x y z
N MET A 1 -26.54 -0.92 24.26
CA MET A 1 -26.87 -1.09 22.83
C MET A 1 -25.57 -1.43 22.09
N VAL A 2 -25.45 -2.61 21.47
CA VAL A 2 -24.24 -3.02 20.74
C VAL A 2 -24.38 -2.57 19.28
N TYR A 3 -23.49 -1.70 18.80
CA TYR A 3 -23.50 -1.23 17.41
C TYR A 3 -23.19 -2.41 16.46
N ARG A 4 -24.15 -2.74 15.59
CA ARG A 4 -23.99 -3.77 14.56
C ARG A 4 -23.67 -3.09 13.24
N ALA A 5 -22.45 -3.27 12.78
CA ALA A 5 -21.91 -2.57 11.65
C ALA A 5 -22.28 -3.30 10.33
N ASN A 6 -22.88 -2.58 9.37
CA ASN A 6 -23.22 -3.12 8.04
C ASN A 6 -22.01 -3.05 7.10
N SER A 7 -21.82 -4.05 6.23
CA SER A 7 -20.64 -4.13 5.36
C SER A 7 -20.48 -2.94 4.39
N ALA A 8 -21.57 -2.25 4.05
CA ALA A 8 -21.58 -1.10 3.16
C ALA A 8 -21.04 0.19 3.80
N THR A 9 -21.06 0.29 5.14
CA THR A 9 -20.69 1.52 5.85
C THR A 9 -19.22 1.55 6.28
N HIS A 10 -18.41 0.56 5.91
CA HIS A 10 -17.02 0.48 6.36
C HIS A 10 -16.08 1.18 5.41
N LEU A 11 -15.43 2.22 5.93
CA LEU A 11 -14.29 2.85 5.28
C LEU A 11 -13.12 1.86 5.27
N ARG A 12 -12.65 1.54 4.06
CA ARG A 12 -11.55 0.61 3.83
C ARG A 12 -10.37 1.38 3.30
N VAL A 13 -9.23 1.17 3.93
CA VAL A 13 -7.97 1.78 3.57
C VAL A 13 -7.15 0.77 2.78
N TRP A 14 -6.22 1.26 1.97
CA TRP A 14 -5.25 0.43 1.28
C TRP A 14 -3.94 0.44 2.07
N HIS A 15 -3.41 -0.75 2.36
CA HIS A 15 -2.12 -0.93 3.01
C HIS A 15 -1.13 -1.54 2.03
N HIS A 16 0.08 -1.00 1.99
CA HIS A 16 1.17 -1.53 1.17
C HIS A 16 2.29 -2.10 2.06
N ILE A 17 2.69 -3.33 1.78
CA ILE A 17 3.76 -4.03 2.50
C ILE A 17 4.80 -4.56 1.50
N ASP A 18 6.07 -4.25 1.74
CA ASP A 18 7.20 -4.86 1.02
C ASP A 18 7.63 -6.16 1.73
N ALA A 19 7.68 -7.26 1.00
CA ALA A 19 8.03 -8.58 1.53
C ALA A 19 9.54 -8.90 1.47
N THR A 20 10.38 -8.00 0.93
CA THR A 20 11.82 -8.23 0.76
C THR A 20 12.53 -8.45 2.09
N GLY A 21 13.25 -9.56 2.25
CA GLY A 21 14.02 -9.88 3.47
C GLY A 21 13.16 -10.18 4.70
N GLN A 22 11.84 -10.24 4.55
CA GLN A 22 10.92 -10.48 5.66
C GLN A 22 10.59 -11.97 5.80
N ARG A 23 10.41 -12.44 7.04
CA ARG A 23 9.97 -13.82 7.30
C ARG A 23 8.51 -13.98 6.90
N MET A 24 8.22 -14.88 5.96
CA MET A 24 6.88 -15.13 5.41
C MET A 24 5.78 -15.22 6.49
N GLY A 25 6.03 -15.99 7.55
CA GLY A 25 5.04 -16.22 8.61
C GLY A 25 4.68 -14.95 9.38
N ARG A 26 5.65 -14.06 9.64
CA ARG A 26 5.41 -12.82 10.40
C ARG A 26 4.54 -11.86 9.60
N VAL A 27 4.89 -11.68 8.33
CA VAL A 27 4.13 -10.85 7.39
C VAL A 27 2.72 -11.42 7.21
N ALA A 28 2.59 -12.74 7.00
CA ALA A 28 1.29 -13.38 6.84
C ALA A 28 0.36 -13.17 8.04
N THR A 29 0.88 -13.23 9.27
CA THR A 29 0.09 -12.96 10.48
C THR A 29 -0.37 -11.51 10.56
N GLN A 30 0.49 -10.55 10.23
CA GLN A 30 0.12 -9.13 10.21
C GLN A 30 -0.94 -8.84 9.15
N VAL A 31 -0.72 -9.33 7.93
CA VAL A 31 -1.68 -9.22 6.82
C VAL A 31 -3.04 -9.81 7.20
N ALA A 32 -3.07 -10.99 7.83
CA ALA A 32 -4.32 -11.60 8.26
C ALA A 32 -5.08 -10.75 9.29
N LYS A 33 -4.39 -10.09 10.23
CA LYS A 33 -5.02 -9.18 11.20
C LYS A 33 -5.67 -7.98 10.51
N VAL A 34 -4.99 -7.40 9.52
CA VAL A 34 -5.49 -6.27 8.72
C VAL A 34 -6.69 -6.69 7.87
N LEU A 35 -6.61 -7.85 7.21
CA LEU A 35 -7.70 -8.41 6.42
C LEU A 35 -8.93 -8.76 7.26
N MET A 36 -8.75 -9.16 8.53
CA MET A 36 -9.87 -9.36 9.45
C MET A 36 -10.44 -8.04 10.00
N GLY A 37 -9.66 -6.96 9.98
CA GLY A 37 -10.05 -5.68 10.56
C GLY A 37 -9.92 -5.62 12.08
N LYS A 38 -9.17 -6.54 12.70
CA LYS A 38 -9.00 -6.62 14.17
C LYS A 38 -8.46 -5.35 14.81
N GLY A 39 -7.80 -4.51 14.02
CA GLY A 39 -7.27 -3.24 14.48
C GLY A 39 -8.26 -2.08 14.49
N LYS A 40 -9.48 -2.28 13.99
CA LYS A 40 -10.50 -1.24 13.97
C LYS A 40 -11.45 -1.43 15.15
N PRO A 41 -11.87 -0.33 15.82
CA PRO A 41 -12.86 -0.40 16.90
C PRO A 41 -14.24 -0.87 16.41
N THR A 42 -14.50 -0.78 15.10
CA THR A 42 -15.72 -1.26 14.45
C THR A 42 -15.69 -2.76 14.12
N TYR A 43 -14.70 -3.51 14.63
CA TYR A 43 -14.57 -4.94 14.35
C TYR A 43 -15.74 -5.73 14.93
N HIS A 44 -16.37 -6.55 14.09
CA HIS A 44 -17.39 -7.51 14.51
C HIS A 44 -17.13 -8.86 13.81
N PRO A 45 -17.08 -10.00 14.53
CA PRO A 45 -16.71 -11.30 13.95
C PRO A 45 -17.58 -11.76 12.78
N ALA A 46 -18.87 -11.40 12.80
CA ALA A 46 -19.83 -11.75 11.74
C ALA A 46 -19.83 -10.78 10.55
N ALA A 47 -19.19 -9.61 10.67
CA ALA A 47 -19.18 -8.57 9.64
C ALA A 47 -17.78 -8.43 9.01
N ASP A 48 -17.73 -8.14 7.71
CA ASP A 48 -16.46 -7.94 7.03
C ASP A 48 -15.99 -6.48 7.13
N SER A 49 -15.02 -6.21 8.01
CA SER A 49 -14.51 -4.85 8.33
C SER A 49 -13.04 -4.58 8.04
N GLY A 50 -12.33 -5.57 7.51
CA GLY A 50 -10.91 -5.41 7.15
C GLY A 50 -10.63 -4.54 5.93
N ASP A 51 -9.35 -4.28 5.74
CA ASP A 51 -8.81 -3.40 4.72
C ASP A 51 -8.28 -4.13 3.48
N TYR A 52 -7.88 -3.36 2.47
CA TYR A 52 -7.15 -3.88 1.32
C TYR A 52 -5.66 -3.94 1.64
N VAL A 53 -5.01 -5.00 1.19
CA VAL A 53 -3.57 -5.19 1.40
C VAL A 53 -2.91 -5.55 0.08
N VAL A 54 -1.89 -4.78 -0.28
CA VAL A 54 -1.02 -5.01 -1.43
C VAL A 54 0.35 -5.40 -0.92
N ILE A 55 0.82 -6.56 -1.36
CA ILE A 55 2.15 -7.06 -1.05
C ILE A 55 3.00 -6.98 -2.30
N THR A 56 4.15 -6.33 -2.22
CA THR A 56 5.14 -6.28 -3.30
C THR A 56 6.36 -7.14 -2.98
N ASN A 57 7.14 -7.49 -4.01
CA ASN A 57 8.33 -8.34 -3.91
C ASN A 57 8.07 -9.69 -3.24
N ALA A 58 6.91 -10.30 -3.50
CA ALA A 58 6.53 -11.58 -2.92
C ALA A 58 7.41 -12.77 -3.35
N ALA A 59 8.34 -12.59 -4.30
CA ALA A 59 9.36 -13.59 -4.63
C ALA A 59 10.59 -13.55 -3.69
N ARG A 60 10.79 -12.45 -2.93
CA ARG A 60 12.02 -12.16 -2.18
C ARG A 60 11.88 -12.27 -0.66
N PHE A 61 10.87 -13.01 -0.18
CA PHE A 61 10.71 -13.26 1.25
C PHE A 61 11.65 -14.37 1.75
N GLU A 62 11.94 -14.34 3.04
CA GLU A 62 12.83 -15.31 3.68
C GLU A 62 12.06 -16.49 4.28
N LEU A 63 12.54 -17.69 3.98
CA LEU A 63 12.18 -18.92 4.67
C LEU A 63 13.35 -19.35 5.56
N THR A 64 13.12 -19.43 6.87
CA THR A 64 14.17 -19.79 7.83
C THR A 64 14.58 -21.26 7.70
N GLY A 65 15.89 -21.55 7.76
CA GLY A 65 16.45 -22.90 7.88
C GLY A 65 16.20 -23.78 6.65
N LYS A 66 15.99 -25.09 6.86
CA LYS A 66 15.79 -26.08 5.77
C LYS A 66 14.34 -26.14 5.23
N LYS A 67 13.49 -25.17 5.59
CA LYS A 67 12.05 -25.17 5.24
C LYS A 67 11.80 -25.13 3.74
N LEU A 68 12.66 -24.47 2.96
CA LEU A 68 12.54 -24.42 1.50
C LEU A 68 12.59 -25.81 0.86
N GLN A 69 13.41 -26.70 1.41
CA GLN A 69 13.63 -28.06 0.90
C GLN A 69 12.68 -29.08 1.53
N GLN A 70 12.41 -28.95 2.83
CA GLN A 70 11.63 -29.94 3.59
C GLN A 70 10.13 -29.78 3.46
N ARG A 71 9.62 -28.58 3.15
CA ARG A 71 8.18 -28.37 3.08
C ARG A 71 7.63 -28.84 1.74
N VAL A 72 6.56 -29.62 1.85
CA VAL A 72 5.85 -30.19 0.70
C VAL A 72 4.37 -29.80 0.79
N HIS A 73 3.84 -29.29 -0.30
CA HIS A 73 2.43 -29.00 -0.48
C HIS A 73 1.70 -30.25 -0.92
N ARG A 74 0.93 -30.81 0.00
CA ARG A 74 0.06 -31.96 -0.26
C ARG A 74 -1.36 -31.50 -0.60
N TYR A 75 -1.97 -32.17 -1.57
CA TYR A 75 -3.40 -32.07 -1.87
C TYR A 75 -3.89 -33.39 -2.47
N HIS A 76 -5.17 -33.68 -2.29
CA HIS A 76 -5.78 -34.92 -2.78
C HIS A 76 -6.81 -34.57 -3.85
N THR A 77 -6.88 -35.37 -4.91
CA THR A 77 -7.83 -35.14 -6.02
C THR A 77 -9.23 -35.67 -5.73
N GLY A 78 -9.39 -36.56 -4.75
CA GLY A 78 -10.65 -37.20 -4.38
C GLY A 78 -10.77 -38.66 -4.85
N TYR A 79 -9.88 -39.11 -5.74
CA TYR A 79 -9.83 -40.49 -6.24
C TYR A 79 -8.83 -41.35 -5.43
N PRO A 80 -9.03 -42.68 -5.35
CA PRO A 80 -8.04 -43.59 -4.75
C PRO A 80 -6.66 -43.42 -5.38
N GLY A 81 -5.60 -43.30 -4.57
CA GLY A 81 -4.24 -43.01 -5.04
C GLY A 81 -4.00 -41.57 -5.51
N GLY A 82 -4.97 -40.66 -5.33
CA GLY A 82 -4.93 -39.29 -5.81
C GLY A 82 -4.13 -38.29 -4.97
N LEU A 83 -3.20 -38.76 -4.12
CA LEU A 83 -2.35 -37.88 -3.31
C LEU A 83 -1.27 -37.26 -4.18
N LYS A 84 -1.25 -35.93 -4.27
CA LYS A 84 -0.23 -35.18 -4.99
C LYS A 84 0.61 -34.38 -4.02
N GLU A 85 1.91 -34.45 -4.22
CA GLU A 85 2.92 -33.79 -3.41
C GLU A 85 3.75 -32.86 -4.30
N VAL A 86 3.78 -31.57 -3.96
CA VAL A 86 4.57 -30.57 -4.68
C VAL A 86 5.56 -29.93 -3.72
N PRO A 87 6.88 -30.04 -3.93
CA PRO A 87 7.86 -29.41 -3.05
C PRO A 87 7.75 -27.89 -3.14
N ILE A 88 7.89 -27.19 -2.00
CA ILE A 88 7.80 -25.72 -1.96
C ILE A 88 8.82 -25.06 -2.89
N LYS A 89 10.02 -25.64 -3.02
CA LYS A 89 11.05 -25.15 -3.95
C LYS A 89 10.51 -24.99 -5.38
N LYS A 90 9.80 -26.01 -5.89
CA LYS A 90 9.20 -25.97 -7.23
C LYS A 90 8.09 -24.93 -7.33
N THR A 91 7.28 -24.78 -6.28
CA THR A 91 6.22 -23.76 -6.26
C THR A 91 6.78 -22.35 -6.19
N MET A 92 7.92 -22.14 -5.52
CA MET A 92 8.58 -20.83 -5.51
C MET A 92 9.14 -20.43 -6.88
N GLU A 93 9.67 -21.39 -7.64
CA GLU A 93 10.19 -21.15 -8.99
C GLU A 93 9.07 -20.81 -9.97
N THR A 94 7.90 -21.47 -9.86
CA THR A 94 6.79 -21.25 -10.80
C THR A 94 5.84 -20.14 -10.37
N GLN A 95 5.40 -20.13 -9.12
CA GLN A 95 4.33 -19.28 -8.60
C GLN A 95 4.56 -18.94 -7.10
N PRO A 96 5.52 -18.05 -6.78
CA PRO A 96 5.81 -17.67 -5.40
C PRO A 96 4.60 -17.03 -4.69
N ASP A 97 3.77 -16.33 -5.46
CA ASP A 97 2.45 -15.81 -5.09
C ASP A 97 1.57 -16.81 -4.33
N VAL A 98 1.49 -18.05 -4.84
CA VAL A 98 0.59 -19.08 -4.29
C VAL A 98 1.05 -19.53 -2.90
N VAL A 99 2.37 -19.60 -2.68
CA VAL A 99 2.95 -19.97 -1.39
C VAL A 99 2.54 -18.94 -0.33
N PHE A 100 2.69 -17.66 -0.66
CA PHE A 100 2.34 -16.57 0.24
C PHE A 100 0.83 -16.49 0.48
N ARG A 101 0.03 -16.60 -0.59
CA ARG A 101 -1.43 -16.61 -0.51
C ARG A 101 -1.95 -17.76 0.35
N ARG A 102 -1.34 -18.94 0.25
CA ARG A 102 -1.69 -20.11 1.07
C ARG A 102 -1.34 -19.89 2.53
N ALA A 103 -0.21 -19.25 2.82
CA ALA A 103 0.19 -18.89 4.19
C ALA A 103 -0.84 -17.95 4.83
N VAL A 104 -1.25 -16.86 4.15
CA VAL A 104 -2.28 -15.94 4.66
C VAL A 104 -3.64 -16.64 4.79
N SER A 105 -4.00 -17.43 3.78
CA SER A 105 -5.26 -18.18 3.75
C SER A 105 -5.41 -19.18 4.90
N GLY A 106 -4.30 -19.73 5.40
CA GLY A 106 -4.27 -20.58 6.59
C GLY A 106 -4.46 -19.83 7.91
N MET A 107 -4.22 -18.51 7.94
CA MET A 107 -4.37 -17.66 9.14
C MET A 107 -5.79 -17.07 9.27
N LEU A 108 -6.65 -17.25 8.27
CA LEU A 108 -8.02 -16.75 8.28
C LEU A 108 -9.02 -17.80 8.80
N PRO A 109 -10.11 -17.37 9.48
CA PRO A 109 -11.15 -18.29 9.94
C PRO A 109 -11.79 -19.02 8.77
N LYS A 110 -12.06 -20.32 8.93
CA LYS A 110 -12.67 -21.15 7.88
C LYS A 110 -14.18 -20.90 7.83
N ASN A 111 -14.60 -19.80 7.23
CA ASN A 111 -16.01 -19.43 7.08
C ASN A 111 -16.30 -18.87 5.66
N ASN A 112 -17.56 -18.52 5.39
CA ASN A 112 -18.00 -17.94 4.13
C ASN A 112 -17.43 -16.53 3.86
N LEU A 113 -16.91 -15.86 4.89
CA LEU A 113 -16.25 -14.55 4.75
C LEU A 113 -14.82 -14.70 4.22
N ARG A 114 -14.13 -15.80 4.53
CA ARG A 114 -12.75 -16.08 4.08
C ARG A 114 -12.47 -15.79 2.60
N PRO A 115 -13.26 -16.28 1.62
CA PRO A 115 -13.01 -15.95 0.22
C PRO A 115 -13.16 -14.45 -0.07
N ARG A 116 -14.08 -13.75 0.60
CA ARG A 116 -14.25 -12.30 0.48
C ARG A 116 -13.02 -11.57 1.02
N MET A 117 -12.50 -12.01 2.18
CA MET A 117 -11.28 -11.46 2.75
C MET A 117 -10.07 -11.66 1.82
N LEU A 118 -9.92 -12.86 1.26
CA LEU A 118 -8.83 -13.20 0.34
C LEU A 118 -8.91 -12.47 -1.02
N ARG A 119 -10.08 -11.97 -1.44
CA ARG A 119 -10.21 -11.14 -2.65
C ARG A 119 -9.61 -9.74 -2.48
N ARG A 120 -9.45 -9.27 -1.23
CA ARG A 120 -8.83 -7.97 -0.92
C ARG A 120 -7.32 -8.03 -0.81
N LEU A 121 -6.77 -9.23 -0.69
CA LEU A 121 -5.34 -9.45 -0.70
C LEU A 121 -4.86 -9.45 -2.16
N ARG A 122 -3.98 -8.51 -2.48
CA ARG A 122 -3.24 -8.45 -3.74
C ARG A 122 -1.78 -8.72 -3.45
N ILE A 123 -1.17 -9.56 -4.26
CA ILE A 123 0.20 -9.97 -4.10
C ILE A 123 0.82 -9.84 -5.49
N GLU A 124 1.96 -9.18 -5.55
CA GLU A 124 2.73 -8.95 -6.75
C GLU A 124 4.14 -9.46 -6.52
N ASN A 125 4.68 -10.18 -7.49
CA ASN A 125 6.02 -10.74 -7.39
C ASN A 125 7.10 -9.65 -7.57
N GLY A 126 6.79 -8.58 -8.28
CA GLY A 126 7.67 -7.44 -8.53
C GLY A 126 7.44 -6.24 -7.62
N ALA A 127 8.23 -5.19 -7.84
CA ALA A 127 8.17 -3.94 -7.07
C ALA A 127 7.09 -2.96 -7.53
N SER A 128 6.62 -3.10 -8.78
CA SER A 128 5.62 -2.19 -9.36
C SER A 128 4.22 -2.77 -9.20
N SER A 129 3.32 -2.00 -8.58
CA SER A 129 1.89 -2.29 -8.54
C SER A 129 1.12 -0.99 -8.77
N PRO A 130 0.10 -0.99 -9.65
CA PRO A 130 -0.70 0.21 -9.93
C PRO A 130 -1.48 0.70 -8.70
N PHE A 131 -1.63 -0.16 -7.69
CA PHE A 131 -2.37 0.13 -6.46
C PHE A 131 -1.53 0.78 -5.37
N VAL A 132 -0.21 0.90 -5.57
CA VAL A 132 0.71 1.53 -4.59
C VAL A 132 0.40 3.02 -4.44
N ALA A 133 -0.09 3.69 -5.48
CA ALA A 133 -0.39 5.12 -5.46
C ALA A 133 -1.45 5.50 -4.42
N ASN A 134 -2.36 4.59 -4.08
CA ASN A 134 -3.45 4.83 -3.13
C ASN A 134 -3.20 4.22 -1.75
N ALA A 135 -2.08 3.54 -1.55
CA ALA A 135 -1.83 2.76 -0.35
C ALA A 135 -1.00 3.53 0.69
N LEU A 136 -1.42 3.44 1.95
CA LEU A 136 -0.60 3.86 3.08
C LEU A 136 0.61 2.94 3.17
N ARG A 137 1.81 3.53 3.20
CA ARG A 137 3.07 2.79 3.38
C ARG A 137 3.24 2.45 4.86
N SER A 138 3.37 1.17 5.19
CA SER A 138 3.97 0.76 6.46
C SER A 138 5.49 0.61 6.29
N GLY A 139 6.26 1.03 7.29
CA GLY A 139 7.73 0.97 7.26
C GLY A 139 8.29 -0.45 7.25
N PRO A 140 9.56 -0.64 6.83
CA PRO A 140 10.21 -1.94 6.80
C PRO A 140 10.62 -2.38 8.22
N GLY A 141 9.96 -3.43 8.71
CA GLY A 141 10.28 -4.04 10.01
C GLY A 141 9.58 -3.33 11.18
N ALA A 142 9.07 -4.16 12.09
CA ALA A 142 8.30 -3.79 13.27
C ALA A 142 6.90 -3.24 12.95
N ASP A 143 5.92 -3.96 13.51
CA ASP A 143 4.62 -3.46 13.93
C ASP A 143 3.98 -2.47 12.96
N ILE A 144 2.98 -2.94 12.23
CA ILE A 144 1.85 -2.07 11.92
C ILE A 144 1.28 -1.69 13.29
N VAL A 145 1.84 -0.65 13.91
CA VAL A 145 1.13 0.10 14.92
C VAL A 145 -0.12 0.48 14.17
N LEU A 146 -1.22 -0.10 14.61
CA LEU A 146 -2.54 0.42 14.33
C LEU A 146 -2.56 1.76 15.04
N GLU A 147 -1.82 2.73 14.51
CA GLU A 147 -2.14 4.12 14.70
C GLU A 147 -3.51 4.22 14.03
N THR A 148 -4.52 3.93 14.85
CA THR A 148 -5.79 4.62 14.77
C THR A 148 -5.37 6.05 14.49
N PRO A 149 -5.75 6.67 13.36
CA PRO A 149 -5.46 8.07 13.16
C PRO A 149 -6.07 8.78 14.36
N THR A 150 -5.25 9.11 15.35
CA THR A 150 -5.63 10.03 16.39
C THR A 150 -5.75 11.32 15.62
N LEU A 151 -6.99 11.67 15.26
CA LEU A 151 -7.28 12.99 14.75
C LEU A 151 -6.58 13.96 15.69
N PRO A 152 -5.69 14.84 15.19
CA PRO A 152 -5.09 15.84 16.04
C PRO A 152 -6.25 16.63 16.64
N ALA A 153 -6.42 16.52 17.96
CA ALA A 153 -7.44 17.23 18.70
C ALA A 153 -7.24 18.73 18.43
N GLY A 154 -8.03 19.30 17.51
CA GLY A 154 -7.98 20.72 17.17
C GLY A 154 -8.07 21.10 15.69
N ALA A 155 -7.92 20.19 14.72
CA ALA A 155 -8.03 20.57 13.30
C ALA A 155 -9.48 20.49 12.80
N ALA A 156 -10.17 21.63 12.79
CA ALA A 156 -11.53 21.74 12.27
C ALA A 156 -11.65 21.21 10.82
N PRO A 157 -12.76 20.55 10.46
CA PRO A 157 -12.96 19.92 9.14
C PRO A 157 -13.05 20.90 7.95
N ARG A 158 -12.87 22.20 8.19
CA ARG A 158 -12.92 23.23 7.15
C ARG A 158 -11.71 23.21 6.23
N THR A 159 -10.50 22.93 6.74
CA THR A 159 -9.25 23.11 5.98
C THR A 159 -9.04 22.04 4.90
N VAL A 160 -9.45 20.79 5.16
CA VAL A 160 -9.26 19.69 4.20
C VAL A 160 -10.21 19.81 3.00
N LEU A 161 -11.45 20.27 3.24
CA LEU A 161 -12.39 20.61 2.16
C LEU A 161 -11.96 21.86 1.38
N GLN A 162 -11.29 22.80 2.02
CA GLN A 162 -10.78 24.01 1.36
C GLN A 162 -9.57 23.70 0.46
N ALA A 163 -8.65 22.84 0.93
CA ALA A 163 -7.48 22.41 0.18
C ALA A 163 -7.84 21.55 -1.05
N VAL A 164 -8.82 20.63 -0.93
CA VAL A 164 -9.29 19.82 -2.08
C VAL A 164 -10.06 20.68 -3.09
N ARG A 165 -10.79 21.71 -2.63
CA ARG A 165 -11.57 22.62 -3.47
C ARG A 165 -10.71 23.68 -4.19
N GLU A 166 -9.48 23.87 -3.74
CA GLU A 166 -8.47 24.74 -4.37
C GLU A 166 -7.63 24.01 -5.43
N SER A 167 -7.37 22.70 -5.28
CA SER A 167 -6.60 21.93 -6.27
C SER A 167 -7.38 21.52 -7.53
N GLU A 168 -8.70 21.74 -7.59
CA GLU A 168 -9.54 21.42 -8.77
C GLU A 168 -9.89 22.64 -9.65
N ARG A 169 -9.23 23.79 -9.46
CA ARG A 169 -9.40 24.96 -10.35
C ARG A 169 -8.12 25.15 -11.17
N PRO A 170 -7.99 24.43 -12.30
CA PRO A 170 -8.16 25.15 -13.58
C PRO A 170 -8.72 24.28 -14.72
N LEU A 171 -9.69 23.39 -14.50
CA LEU A 171 -10.32 22.65 -15.62
C LEU A 171 -11.64 23.28 -16.13
N SER A 172 -12.21 24.25 -15.42
CA SER A 172 -13.40 24.98 -15.88
C SER A 172 -13.08 26.19 -16.77
N GLN A 173 -11.86 26.75 -16.70
CA GLN A 173 -11.46 27.86 -17.59
C GLN A 173 -10.91 27.39 -18.94
N LEU A 174 -10.25 26.22 -19.00
CA LEU A 174 -9.74 25.66 -20.27
C LEU A 174 -10.85 25.22 -21.24
N ARG A 175 -12.06 24.94 -20.74
CA ARG A 175 -13.19 24.56 -21.60
C ARG A 175 -13.85 25.75 -22.30
N ARG A 176 -13.71 26.98 -21.77
CA ARG A 176 -14.15 28.21 -22.44
C ARG A 176 -13.13 28.70 -23.48
N VAL A 177 -11.84 28.58 -23.20
CA VAL A 177 -10.78 29.03 -24.13
C VAL A 177 -10.74 28.16 -25.39
N VAL A 178 -10.88 26.84 -25.26
CA VAL A 178 -10.92 25.93 -26.43
C VAL A 178 -12.24 26.06 -27.22
N ALA A 179 -13.33 26.46 -26.56
CA ALA A 179 -14.60 26.74 -27.24
C ALA A 179 -14.62 28.10 -27.97
N ALA A 180 -13.80 29.06 -27.56
CA ALA A 180 -13.71 30.39 -28.19
C ALA A 180 -12.76 30.44 -29.40
N THR A 181 -11.93 29.43 -29.62
CA THR A 181 -11.01 29.37 -30.78
C THR A 181 -11.61 28.79 -32.06
N SER A 182 -12.92 28.50 -32.12
CA SER A 182 -13.59 28.03 -33.34
C SER A 182 -14.28 29.13 -34.16
N THR A 183 -14.17 30.40 -33.76
CA THR A 183 -14.70 31.52 -34.54
C THR A 183 -13.61 32.59 -34.67
N GLY A 184 -12.92 32.59 -35.81
CA GLY A 184 -11.77 33.45 -36.03
C GLY A 184 -12.11 34.94 -36.00
N LYS A 185 -11.46 35.70 -35.11
CA LYS A 185 -11.07 37.12 -35.30
C LYS A 185 -10.20 37.62 -34.12
N ALA A 186 -8.94 38.03 -34.40
CA ALA A 186 -8.02 38.86 -33.58
C ALA A 186 -7.55 38.28 -32.21
N ALA A 187 -6.37 38.54 -31.64
CA ALA A 187 -5.11 39.21 -31.99
C ALA A 187 -3.96 38.50 -31.22
N PRO A 188 -2.71 38.47 -31.72
CA PRO A 188 -1.65 37.58 -31.22
C PRO A 188 -0.98 37.95 -29.87
N THR A 189 -1.57 38.82 -29.04
CA THR A 189 -0.86 39.42 -27.90
C THR A 189 -1.16 38.78 -26.53
N GLU A 190 -2.25 38.00 -26.38
CA GLU A 190 -2.62 37.38 -25.09
C GLU A 190 -2.03 35.96 -24.88
N ALA A 191 -1.75 35.23 -25.97
CA ALA A 191 -1.13 33.91 -25.90
C ALA A 191 0.34 33.94 -25.44
N GLU A 192 1.06 35.02 -25.78
CA GLU A 192 2.44 35.27 -25.34
C GLU A 192 2.50 35.65 -23.85
N LEU A 193 1.53 36.42 -23.34
CA LEU A 193 1.42 36.77 -21.92
C LEU A 193 1.12 35.55 -21.04
N LEU A 194 0.27 34.63 -21.52
CA LEU A 194 -0.03 33.37 -20.83
C LEU A 194 1.14 32.39 -20.83
N THR A 195 1.88 32.30 -21.94
CA THR A 195 3.10 31.48 -21.99
C THR A 195 4.25 32.08 -21.17
N ALA A 196 4.35 33.41 -21.07
CA ALA A 196 5.26 34.11 -20.18
C ALA A 196 4.91 33.86 -18.70
N GLN A 197 3.63 33.97 -18.32
CA GLN A 197 3.18 33.67 -16.95
C GLN A 197 3.40 32.22 -16.55
N VAL A 198 3.19 31.27 -17.46
CA VAL A 198 3.45 29.84 -17.20
C VAL A 198 4.94 29.56 -17.06
N ARG A 199 5.81 30.21 -17.86
CA ARG A 199 7.27 30.12 -17.71
C ARG A 199 7.76 30.69 -16.39
N ASP A 200 7.29 31.87 -16.00
CA ASP A 200 7.66 32.49 -14.73
C ASP A 200 7.22 31.65 -13.53
N ARG A 201 6.03 31.05 -13.60
CA ARG A 201 5.54 30.15 -12.55
C ARG A 201 6.35 28.86 -12.48
N MET A 202 6.76 28.31 -13.62
CA MET A 202 7.63 27.13 -13.70
C MET A 202 9.04 27.42 -13.17
N ALA A 203 9.59 28.61 -13.48
CA ALA A 203 10.89 29.05 -12.97
C ALA A 203 10.87 29.26 -11.44
N GLN A 204 9.80 29.84 -10.90
CA GLN A 204 9.62 29.98 -9.44
C GLN A 204 9.52 28.62 -8.74
N LEU A 205 8.83 27.64 -9.33
CA LEU A 205 8.74 26.28 -8.79
C LEU A 205 10.08 25.54 -8.87
N GLN A 206 10.85 25.70 -9.95
CA GLN A 206 12.20 25.16 -10.04
C GLN A 206 13.16 25.80 -9.02
N LEU A 207 13.07 27.11 -8.79
CA LEU A 207 13.87 27.79 -7.76
C LEU A 207 13.49 27.34 -6.34
N ALA A 208 12.20 27.11 -6.07
CA ALA A 208 11.73 26.59 -4.79
C ALA A 208 12.21 25.15 -4.52
N LEU A 209 12.29 24.31 -5.57
CA LEU A 209 12.83 22.95 -5.47
C LEU A 209 14.35 22.91 -5.27
N HIS A 210 15.10 23.87 -5.81
CA HIS A 210 16.55 23.97 -5.56
C HIS A 210 16.88 24.50 -4.17
N LYS A 211 16.04 25.38 -3.60
CA LYS A 211 16.18 25.87 -2.21
C LYS A 211 15.80 24.82 -1.15
N SER A 212 15.10 23.75 -1.54
CA SER A 212 14.75 22.62 -0.67
C SER A 212 15.59 21.35 -0.93
N GLY A 213 16.84 21.53 -1.37
CA GLY A 213 17.84 20.46 -1.42
C GLY A 213 18.16 19.87 -0.03
N PRO A 214 18.66 18.63 0.04
CA PRO A 214 18.55 17.76 1.21
C PRO A 214 19.36 18.27 2.41
N ASN A 215 18.73 18.29 3.58
CA ASN A 215 19.38 18.49 4.88
C ASN A 215 20.41 17.37 5.14
N LYS A 216 21.66 17.59 4.73
CA LYS A 216 22.83 16.81 5.13
C LYS A 216 23.30 17.30 6.51
N SER A 217 22.58 16.95 7.58
CA SER A 217 23.13 17.05 8.95
C SER A 217 22.44 16.10 9.93
N ASN A 218 22.92 14.85 9.98
CA ASN A 218 23.13 14.06 11.21
C ASN A 218 23.33 12.56 10.89
N TYR A 219 24.54 12.22 10.47
CA TYR A 219 25.09 10.90 10.73
C TYR A 219 26.43 11.12 11.44
N LYS A 220 26.36 11.32 12.76
CA LYS A 220 27.54 11.18 13.62
C LYS A 220 27.91 9.70 13.62
N THR A 221 28.97 9.36 12.92
CA THR A 221 29.66 8.08 13.01
C THR A 221 30.15 7.89 14.45
N LYS A 222 29.55 6.95 15.20
CA LYS A 222 30.22 6.39 16.38
C LYS A 222 31.23 5.35 15.89
N THR A 223 32.48 5.76 15.81
CA THR A 223 33.65 4.90 15.71
C THR A 223 33.65 3.92 16.89
N TYR A 224 33.59 2.62 16.61
CA TYR A 224 33.81 1.56 17.58
C TYR A 224 35.32 1.53 17.90
N GLN A 225 35.72 2.14 19.02
CA GLN A 225 37.05 1.91 19.56
C GLN A 225 37.07 0.56 20.29
N LYS A 226 37.91 -0.32 19.73
CA LYS A 226 38.28 -1.62 20.24
C LYS A 226 39.34 -1.43 21.33
N THR A 227 38.95 -1.60 22.58
CA THR A 227 39.82 -1.86 23.74
C THR A 227 39.22 -3.08 24.42
N GLY A 228 39.82 -4.27 24.49
CA GLY A 228 41.25 -4.59 24.51
C GLY A 228 41.76 -4.39 25.93
N LYS A 229 42.13 -5.51 26.58
CA LYS A 229 42.68 -5.69 27.95
C LYS A 229 41.61 -6.03 29.01
N HIS A 230 41.83 -6.93 29.96
CA HIS A 230 42.88 -7.93 30.22
C HIS A 230 42.25 -8.96 31.18
#